data_AF-A0A6H9HT90-F1
#
_entry.id   AF-A0A6H9HT90-F1
#
_cell.length_a   1.000
_cell.length_b   1.000
_cell.length_c   1.000
_cell.angle_alpha   90.00
_cell.angle_beta   90.00
_cell.angle_gamma   90.00
#
_symmetry.space_group_name_H-M   'P 1'
#
loop_
_entity.id
_entity.type
_entity.pdbx_description
1 polymer ?
#
loop_
_entity_poly.entity_id
_entity_poly.type
_entity_poly.pdbx_seq_one_letter_code
_entity_poly.pdbx_strand_id
1 'polypeptide(L)'
;MLDAADFQQAFGAMLAAPDTVADSAIRRALTIHRNTASKAARDALFANFPVVAALVGEDAFAACASSYVDAVPPAEARLCLYGDRFPRFVDAWAAFAEAPYLGDVASVERLVVEALFAADAHVLDPSALASGMNPEAPLRWHPATRTAKTLVPAASLWLAHQPEASEDALETIIWEPELILITRPEDAIEVRAIDVPTRAFLAGATLADAAARAAGEDGDVAQIFASLLGAGAFAAQDQQGELQ
;
A
#
# COMPACT_ATOMS: atom_id res chain seq x y z
N MET A 1 11.53 -38.10 10.30
CA MET A 1 12.07 -36.79 9.88
C MET A 1 10.85 -35.92 9.67
N LEU A 2 10.64 -34.90 10.50
CA LEU A 2 9.48 -34.01 10.35
C LEU A 2 9.54 -33.36 8.95
N ASP A 3 8.39 -33.26 8.29
CA ASP A 3 8.27 -32.43 7.10
C ASP A 3 8.60 -30.97 7.46
N ALA A 4 9.08 -30.18 6.50
CA ALA A 4 9.49 -28.81 6.73
C ALA A 4 8.32 -27.95 7.27
N ALA A 5 7.10 -28.22 6.81
CA ALA A 5 5.88 -27.57 7.29
C ALA A 5 5.58 -27.93 8.76
N ASP A 6 5.65 -29.21 9.12
CA ASP A 6 5.42 -29.68 10.49
C ASP A 6 6.46 -29.12 11.47
N PHE A 7 7.73 -29.03 11.03
CA PHE A 7 8.78 -28.41 11.82
C PHE A 7 8.54 -26.92 12.03
N GLN A 8 8.17 -26.18 10.98
CA GLN A 8 7.85 -24.74 11.09
C GLN A 8 6.67 -24.48 12.02
N GLN A 9 5.63 -25.31 11.95
CA GLN A 9 4.46 -25.19 12.81
C GLN A 9 4.79 -25.51 14.28
N ALA A 10 5.52 -26.59 14.53
CA ALA A 10 5.96 -26.96 15.88
C ALA A 10 6.90 -25.91 16.49
N PHE A 11 7.84 -25.40 15.70
CA PHE A 11 8.74 -24.33 16.14
C PHE A 11 7.99 -23.02 16.41
N GLY A 12 7.03 -22.65 15.56
CA GLY A 12 6.15 -21.50 15.77
C GLY A 12 5.36 -21.58 17.07
N ALA A 13 4.80 -22.75 17.39
CA ALA A 13 4.10 -22.97 18.66
C ALA A 13 5.03 -22.82 19.88
N MET A 14 6.27 -23.30 19.78
CA MET A 14 7.28 -23.13 20.83
C MET A 14 7.71 -21.66 21.00
N LEU A 15 7.78 -20.88 19.92
CA LEU A 15 8.06 -19.43 19.98
C LEU A 15 6.93 -18.62 20.62
N ALA A 16 5.68 -19.05 20.42
CA ALA A 16 4.51 -18.39 21.02
C ALA A 16 4.42 -18.62 22.53
N ALA A 17 4.83 -19.81 23.01
CA ALA A 17 4.75 -20.20 24.42
C ALA A 17 6.09 -20.77 24.94
N PRO A 18 7.18 -19.99 24.95
CA PRO A 18 8.51 -20.49 25.29
C PRO A 18 8.55 -21.06 26.72
N ASP A 19 7.79 -20.49 27.66
CA ASP A 19 7.75 -20.92 29.06
C ASP A 19 7.27 -22.37 29.26
N THR A 20 6.62 -22.97 28.26
CA THR A 20 6.17 -24.36 28.28
C THR A 20 7.28 -25.37 28.02
N VAL A 21 8.45 -24.92 27.56
CA VAL A 21 9.60 -25.78 27.24
C VAL A 21 10.40 -26.07 28.52
N ALA A 22 10.56 -27.35 28.88
CA ALA A 22 11.25 -27.72 30.12
C ALA A 22 12.73 -27.28 30.14
N ASP A 23 13.43 -27.47 29.02
CA ASP A 23 14.85 -27.17 28.89
C ASP A 23 15.12 -25.64 28.94
N SER A 24 15.94 -25.22 29.90
CA SER A 24 16.26 -23.81 30.12
C SER A 24 17.10 -23.18 29.00
N ALA A 25 17.97 -23.95 28.35
CA ALA A 25 18.78 -23.45 27.24
C ALA A 25 17.91 -23.26 25.99
N ILE A 26 17.00 -24.21 25.71
CA ILE A 26 16.03 -24.09 24.62
C ILE A 26 15.08 -22.92 24.88
N ARG A 27 14.57 -22.76 26.11
CA ARG A 27 13.77 -21.59 26.49
C ARG A 27 14.47 -20.28 26.22
N ARG A 28 15.72 -20.15 26.67
CA ARG A 28 16.52 -18.94 26.46
C ARG A 28 16.71 -18.64 24.97
N ALA A 29 16.98 -19.66 24.16
CA ALA A 29 17.11 -19.50 22.71
C ALA A 29 15.80 -19.04 22.05
N LEU A 30 14.66 -19.62 22.43
CA LEU A 30 13.33 -19.22 21.94
C LEU A 30 13.01 -17.77 22.33
N THR A 31 13.27 -17.36 23.57
CA THR A 31 13.06 -15.98 24.01
C THR A 31 13.92 -14.99 23.22
N ILE A 32 15.20 -15.32 22.97
CA ILE A 32 16.07 -14.48 22.14
C ILE A 32 15.49 -14.35 20.73
N HIS A 33 15.09 -15.47 20.11
CA HIS A 33 14.51 -15.47 18.77
C HIS A 33 13.21 -14.65 18.69
N ARG A 34 12.31 -14.82 19.66
CA ARG A 34 11.07 -14.03 19.77
C ARG A 34 11.36 -12.54 19.87
N ASN A 35 12.30 -12.14 20.74
CA ASN A 35 12.68 -10.74 20.89
C ASN A 35 13.27 -10.15 19.60
N THR A 36 14.08 -10.92 18.89
CA THR A 36 14.61 -10.51 17.57
C THR A 36 13.49 -10.36 16.55
N ALA A 37 12.55 -11.31 16.49
CA ALA A 37 11.41 -11.25 15.58
C ALA A 37 10.50 -10.05 15.88
N SER A 38 10.14 -9.82 17.14
CA SER A 38 9.35 -8.65 17.56
C SER A 38 10.07 -7.33 17.29
N LYS A 39 11.41 -7.28 17.43
CA LYS A 39 12.20 -6.11 17.03
C LYS A 39 12.09 -5.89 15.51
N ALA A 40 12.38 -6.90 14.71
CA ALA A 40 12.31 -6.80 13.25
C ALA A 40 10.91 -6.39 12.76
N ALA A 41 9.84 -6.90 13.39
CA ALA A 41 8.47 -6.52 13.08
C ALA A 41 8.19 -5.03 13.36
N ARG A 42 8.71 -4.48 14.46
CA ARG A 42 8.60 -3.04 14.75
C ARG A 42 9.43 -2.20 13.79
N ASP A 43 10.65 -2.61 13.50
CA ASP A 43 11.52 -1.93 12.52
C ASP A 43 10.85 -1.90 11.13
N ALA A 44 10.14 -2.98 10.76
CA ALA A 44 9.36 -3.02 9.52
C ALA A 44 8.15 -2.06 9.54
N LEU A 45 7.47 -1.88 10.67
CA LEU A 45 6.41 -0.87 10.78
C LEU A 45 6.97 0.55 10.63
N PHE A 46 8.13 0.85 11.20
CA PHE A 46 8.78 2.15 10.98
C PHE A 46 9.13 2.38 9.50
N ALA A 47 9.59 1.34 8.80
CA ALA A 47 9.90 1.42 7.37
C ALA A 47 8.64 1.54 6.49
N ASN A 48 7.54 0.89 6.89
CA ASN A 48 6.31 0.83 6.11
C ASN A 48 5.36 2.00 6.39
N PHE A 49 5.48 2.69 7.53
CA PHE A 49 4.63 3.81 7.94
C PHE A 49 5.43 5.04 8.44
N PRO A 50 6.44 5.52 7.69
CA PRO A 50 7.31 6.61 8.11
C PRO A 50 6.59 7.96 8.32
N VAL A 51 5.55 8.27 7.55
CA VAL A 51 4.79 9.52 7.68
C VAL A 51 3.96 9.51 8.95
N VAL A 52 3.28 8.39 9.27
CA VAL A 52 2.59 8.27 10.56
C VAL A 52 3.58 8.42 11.71
N ALA A 53 4.77 7.80 11.62
CA ALA A 53 5.82 7.96 12.64
C ALA A 53 6.28 9.42 12.79
N ALA A 54 6.44 10.15 11.68
CA ALA A 54 6.80 11.56 11.69
C ALA A 54 5.70 12.44 12.33
N LEU A 55 4.43 12.16 12.01
CA LEU A 55 3.27 12.91 12.51
C LEU A 55 3.06 12.77 14.02
N VAL A 56 3.23 11.56 14.56
CA VAL A 56 3.01 11.30 16.00
C VAL A 56 4.29 11.41 16.85
N GLY A 57 5.45 11.39 16.21
CA GLY A 57 6.75 11.26 16.85
C GLY A 57 7.15 9.81 17.16
N GLU A 58 8.46 9.56 17.17
CA GLU A 58 9.03 8.21 17.25
C GLU A 58 8.60 7.43 18.50
N ASP A 59 8.55 8.07 19.68
CA ASP A 59 8.19 7.40 20.93
C ASP A 59 6.74 6.91 20.93
N ALA A 60 5.82 7.77 20.48
CA ALA A 60 4.41 7.44 20.39
C ALA A 60 4.16 6.35 19.33
N PHE A 61 4.84 6.45 18.19
CA PHE A 61 4.80 5.41 17.17
C PHE A 61 5.35 4.08 17.69
N ALA A 62 6.50 4.08 18.37
CA ALA A 62 7.10 2.87 18.93
C ALA A 62 6.19 2.16 19.93
N ALA A 63 5.46 2.91 20.76
CA ALA A 63 4.47 2.36 21.69
C ALA A 63 3.28 1.72 20.96
N CYS A 64 2.75 2.39 19.94
CA CYS A 64 1.67 1.87 19.10
C CYS A 64 2.12 0.61 18.32
N ALA A 65 3.28 0.67 17.65
CA ALA A 65 3.87 -0.42 16.90
C ALA A 65 4.14 -1.65 17.78
N SER A 66 4.64 -1.46 19.00
CA SER A 66 4.84 -2.56 19.96
C SER A 66 3.50 -3.24 20.30
N SER A 67 2.48 -2.43 20.57
CA SER A 67 1.14 -2.94 20.89
C SER A 67 0.49 -3.66 19.71
N TYR A 68 0.72 -3.17 18.47
CA TYR A 68 0.28 -3.86 17.26
C TYR A 68 0.98 -5.20 17.08
N VAL A 69 2.30 -5.27 17.26
CA VAL A 69 3.08 -6.51 17.13
C VAL A 69 2.63 -7.57 18.12
N ASP A 70 2.31 -7.17 19.35
CA ASP A 70 1.79 -8.08 20.38
C ASP A 70 0.38 -8.58 20.04
N ALA A 71 -0.47 -7.73 19.46
CA ALA A 71 -1.86 -8.09 19.09
C ALA A 71 -1.97 -8.83 17.75
N VAL A 72 -1.10 -8.52 16.80
CA VAL A 72 -1.13 -8.97 15.40
C VAL A 72 0.30 -9.35 14.98
N PRO A 73 0.86 -10.46 15.51
CA PRO A 73 2.22 -10.87 15.15
C PRO A 73 2.34 -11.19 13.64
N PRO A 74 3.53 -11.05 13.04
CA PRO A 74 3.74 -11.38 11.63
C PRO A 74 3.32 -12.82 11.31
N ALA A 75 2.46 -13.00 10.31
CA ALA A 75 2.01 -14.32 9.86
C ALA A 75 3.03 -15.02 8.95
N GLU A 76 3.93 -14.26 8.33
CA GLU A 76 4.95 -14.74 7.40
C GLU A 76 6.26 -13.95 7.55
N ALA A 77 7.36 -14.49 7.00
CA ALA A 77 8.69 -13.91 7.13
C ALA A 77 8.91 -12.64 6.30
N ARG A 78 8.03 -12.34 5.33
CA ARG A 78 8.14 -11.15 4.46
C ARG A 78 7.67 -9.90 5.21
N LEU A 79 8.55 -9.35 6.03
CA LEU A 79 8.22 -8.17 6.84
C LEU A 79 8.03 -6.89 6.01
N CYS A 80 8.51 -6.85 4.77
CA CYS A 80 8.26 -5.74 3.85
C CYS A 80 6.76 -5.50 3.58
N LEU A 81 5.91 -6.51 3.76
CA LEU A 81 4.45 -6.40 3.63
C LEU A 81 3.73 -6.40 4.98
N TYR A 82 4.46 -6.32 6.10
CA TYR A 82 3.86 -6.36 7.43
C TYR A 82 3.09 -5.07 7.76
N GLY A 83 1.99 -5.20 8.50
CA GLY A 83 1.13 -4.07 8.89
C GLY A 83 -0.16 -3.93 8.07
N ASP A 84 -0.67 -5.01 7.47
CA ASP A 84 -1.94 -5.02 6.72
C ASP A 84 -3.13 -4.44 7.51
N ARG A 85 -3.18 -4.65 8.83
CA ARG A 85 -4.22 -4.13 9.73
C ARG A 85 -3.79 -2.89 10.51
N PHE A 86 -2.56 -2.42 10.30
CA PHE A 86 -2.00 -1.30 11.05
C PHE A 86 -2.81 -0.01 10.88
N PRO A 87 -3.32 0.36 9.69
CA PRO A 87 -4.12 1.57 9.55
C PRO A 87 -5.36 1.60 10.45
N ARG A 88 -6.12 0.50 10.47
CA ARG A 88 -7.29 0.37 11.37
C ARG A 88 -6.88 0.31 12.84
N PHE A 89 -5.71 -0.22 13.15
CA PHE A 89 -5.20 -0.23 14.52
C PHE A 89 -4.84 1.18 14.99
N VAL A 90 -4.20 1.98 14.13
CA VAL A 90 -3.88 3.40 14.39
C VAL A 90 -5.16 4.19 14.67
N ASP A 91 -6.21 4.04 13.86
CA ASP A 91 -7.51 4.70 14.10
C ASP A 91 -8.16 4.31 15.43
N ALA A 92 -7.98 3.06 15.86
CA ALA A 92 -8.55 2.55 17.10
C ALA A 92 -7.65 2.80 18.32
N TRP A 93 -6.43 3.31 18.12
CA TRP A 93 -5.47 3.47 19.21
C TRP A 93 -5.82 4.68 20.07
N ALA A 94 -6.16 4.45 21.33
CA ALA A 94 -6.71 5.48 22.21
C ALA A 94 -5.83 6.74 22.36
N ALA A 95 -4.50 6.59 22.29
CA ALA A 95 -3.58 7.73 22.37
C ALA A 95 -3.64 8.66 21.14
N PHE A 96 -4.23 8.21 20.04
CA PHE A 96 -4.36 8.94 18.77
C PHE A 96 -5.78 9.46 18.52
N ALA A 97 -6.68 9.39 19.51
CA ALA A 97 -8.08 9.75 19.37
C ALA A 97 -8.33 11.18 18.85
N GLU A 98 -7.45 12.13 19.17
CA GLU A 98 -7.54 13.53 18.75
C GLU A 98 -6.96 13.77 17.32
N ALA A 99 -6.42 12.74 16.69
CA ALA A 99 -5.85 12.78 15.34
C ALA A 99 -6.47 11.69 14.44
N PRO A 100 -7.79 11.73 14.18
CA PRO A 100 -8.53 10.68 13.46
C PRO A 100 -8.15 10.55 11.97
N TYR A 101 -7.29 11.42 11.45
CA TYR A 101 -6.77 11.35 10.09
C TYR A 101 -5.57 10.38 9.95
N LEU A 102 -4.98 9.93 11.07
CA LEU A 102 -3.75 9.12 11.05
C LEU A 102 -3.96 7.75 10.41
N GLY A 103 -5.10 7.08 10.59
CA GLY A 103 -5.34 5.81 9.90
C GLY A 103 -5.63 5.97 8.40
N ASP A 104 -6.17 7.10 7.96
CA ASP A 104 -6.27 7.41 6.53
C ASP A 104 -4.87 7.62 5.92
N VAL A 105 -3.97 8.34 6.60
CA VAL A 105 -2.55 8.46 6.18
C VAL A 105 -1.85 7.10 6.19
N ALA A 106 -2.03 6.31 7.24
CA ALA A 106 -1.50 4.95 7.31
C ALA A 106 -2.05 4.06 6.17
N SER A 107 -3.29 4.26 5.76
CA SER A 107 -3.90 3.54 4.64
C SER A 107 -3.24 3.90 3.31
N VAL A 108 -2.87 5.17 3.11
CA VAL A 108 -2.08 5.59 1.94
C VAL A 108 -0.72 4.91 1.94
N GLU A 109 0.01 4.94 3.07
CA GLU A 109 1.32 4.26 3.19
C GLU A 109 1.22 2.76 2.95
N ARG A 110 0.15 2.13 3.43
CA ARG A 110 -0.12 0.72 3.16
C ARG A 110 -0.26 0.45 1.67
N LEU A 111 -1.00 1.28 0.94
CA LEU A 111 -1.17 1.13 -0.50
C LEU A 111 0.12 1.42 -1.28
N VAL A 112 0.95 2.35 -0.80
CA VAL A 112 2.30 2.60 -1.32
C VAL A 112 3.16 1.34 -1.21
N VAL A 113 3.19 0.70 -0.03
CA VAL A 113 3.90 -0.58 0.18
C VAL A 113 3.36 -1.67 -0.74
N GLU A 114 2.05 -1.79 -0.88
CA GLU A 114 1.43 -2.79 -1.77
C GLU A 114 1.69 -2.54 -3.25
N ALA A 115 1.81 -1.29 -3.67
CA ALA A 115 2.22 -0.92 -5.02
C ALA A 115 3.71 -1.23 -5.25
N LEU A 116 4.56 -0.94 -4.25
CA LEU A 116 6.00 -1.15 -4.30
C LEU A 116 6.38 -2.62 -4.47
N PHE A 117 5.64 -3.53 -3.84
CA PHE A 117 5.87 -4.98 -3.89
C PHE A 117 4.86 -5.73 -4.76
N ALA A 118 4.08 -5.02 -5.56
CA ALA A 118 3.20 -5.66 -6.54
C ALA A 118 4.02 -6.45 -7.58
N ALA A 119 3.38 -7.41 -8.24
CA ALA A 119 4.01 -8.15 -9.33
C ALA A 119 4.44 -7.20 -10.46
N ASP A 120 5.63 -7.43 -11.01
CA ASP A 120 6.12 -6.67 -12.16
C ASP A 120 5.30 -7.01 -13.41
N ALA A 121 4.96 -5.98 -14.19
CA ALA A 121 4.36 -6.12 -15.50
C ALA A 121 4.87 -5.01 -16.41
N HIS A 122 4.86 -5.24 -17.72
CA HIS A 122 5.12 -4.16 -18.66
C HIS A 122 3.95 -3.18 -18.64
N VAL A 123 4.24 -1.89 -18.65
CA VAL A 123 3.22 -0.84 -18.85
C VAL A 123 2.74 -0.84 -20.30
N LEU A 124 1.51 -0.39 -20.53
CA LEU A 124 0.98 -0.21 -21.88
C LEU A 124 1.80 0.84 -22.65
N ASP A 125 2.41 0.43 -23.76
CA ASP A 125 3.14 1.35 -24.65
C ASP A 125 2.15 2.29 -25.37
N PRO A 126 2.30 3.62 -25.25
CA PRO A 126 1.51 4.58 -26.03
C PRO A 126 1.54 4.33 -27.54
N SER A 127 2.62 3.78 -28.09
CA SER A 127 2.74 3.45 -29.51
C SER A 127 1.75 2.36 -29.95
N ALA A 128 1.35 1.46 -29.04
CA ALA A 128 0.35 0.44 -29.31
C ALA A 128 -1.03 1.05 -29.62
N LEU A 129 -1.31 2.27 -29.14
CA LEU A 129 -2.54 2.99 -29.43
C LEU A 129 -2.64 3.42 -30.89
N ALA A 130 -1.50 3.68 -31.55
CA ALA A 130 -1.46 4.06 -32.96
C ALA A 130 -1.95 2.93 -33.89
N SER A 131 -1.90 1.68 -33.42
CA SER A 131 -2.43 0.52 -34.14
C SER A 131 -3.95 0.34 -33.96
N GLY A 132 -4.59 1.20 -33.18
CA GLY A 132 -6.01 1.14 -32.84
C GLY A 132 -6.27 0.17 -31.69
N MET A 133 -6.71 0.70 -30.54
CA MET A 133 -7.19 -0.12 -29.44
C MET A 133 -8.67 -0.46 -29.66
N ASN A 134 -9.04 -1.73 -29.50
CA ASN A 134 -10.45 -2.11 -29.47
C ASN A 134 -11.08 -1.53 -28.18
N PRO A 135 -12.05 -0.60 -28.28
CA PRO A 135 -12.63 0.05 -27.10
C PRO A 135 -13.44 -0.91 -26.22
N GLU A 136 -13.86 -2.06 -26.77
CA GLU A 136 -14.57 -3.12 -26.06
C GLU A 136 -13.60 -4.13 -25.39
N ALA A 137 -12.29 -4.01 -25.61
CA ALA A 137 -11.33 -4.87 -24.94
C ALA A 137 -11.27 -4.53 -23.44
N PRO A 138 -11.10 -5.54 -22.57
CA PRO A 138 -10.93 -5.29 -21.14
C PRO A 138 -9.71 -4.40 -20.86
N LEU A 139 -9.90 -3.38 -20.03
CA LEU A 139 -8.78 -2.62 -19.47
C LEU A 139 -8.04 -3.50 -18.47
N ARG A 140 -6.72 -3.55 -18.62
CA ARG A 140 -5.83 -4.21 -17.66
C ARG A 140 -5.07 -3.15 -16.89
N TRP A 141 -5.36 -3.03 -15.60
CA TRP A 141 -4.59 -2.19 -14.69
C TRP A 141 -3.23 -2.82 -14.43
N HIS A 142 -2.20 -1.99 -14.30
CA HIS A 142 -0.91 -2.46 -13.83
C HIS A 142 -1.05 -3.06 -12.43
N PRO A 143 -0.39 -4.19 -12.08
CA PRO A 143 -0.57 -4.81 -10.77
C PRO A 143 -0.18 -3.91 -9.59
N ALA A 144 0.61 -2.87 -9.83
CA ALA A 144 0.96 -1.83 -8.84
C ALA A 144 -0.07 -0.70 -8.72
N THR A 145 -1.05 -0.60 -9.63
CA THR A 145 -2.07 0.44 -9.57
C THR A 145 -2.98 0.22 -8.37
N ARG A 146 -3.08 1.22 -7.50
CA ARG A 146 -4.00 1.25 -6.35
C ARG A 146 -4.84 2.52 -6.41
N THR A 147 -6.04 2.44 -5.86
CA THR A 147 -6.92 3.59 -5.71
C THR A 147 -7.52 3.62 -4.32
N ALA A 148 -7.64 4.80 -3.73
CA ALA A 148 -8.30 4.99 -2.44
C ALA A 148 -9.25 6.17 -2.45
N LYS A 149 -10.12 6.22 -1.46
CA LYS A 149 -10.92 7.40 -1.11
C LYS A 149 -10.76 7.60 0.39
N THR A 150 -10.40 8.80 0.79
CA THR A 150 -10.27 9.20 2.20
C THR A 150 -11.22 10.34 2.49
N LEU A 151 -11.60 10.52 3.76
CA LEU A 151 -12.50 11.61 4.18
C LEU A 151 -11.73 12.88 4.58
N VAL A 152 -10.40 12.79 4.54
CA VAL A 152 -9.41 13.81 4.92
C VAL A 152 -8.33 13.87 3.83
N PRO A 153 -7.46 14.90 3.82
CA PRO A 153 -6.45 15.08 2.77
C PRO A 153 -5.22 14.18 2.98
N ALA A 154 -5.44 12.86 3.00
CA ALA A 154 -4.43 11.88 3.38
C ALA A 154 -3.29 11.76 2.36
N ALA A 155 -3.57 11.87 1.05
CA ALA A 155 -2.52 11.90 0.04
C ALA A 155 -1.75 13.21 0.12
N SER A 156 -2.42 14.36 0.28
CA SER A 156 -1.72 15.64 0.47
C SER A 156 -0.86 15.67 1.73
N LEU A 157 -1.34 15.13 2.85
CA LEU A 157 -0.54 14.98 4.07
C LEU A 157 0.66 14.08 3.83
N TRP A 158 0.47 12.94 3.17
CA TRP A 158 1.57 12.04 2.81
C TRP A 158 2.61 12.72 1.91
N LEU A 159 2.15 13.42 0.86
CA LEU A 159 3.00 14.14 -0.09
C LEU A 159 3.81 15.25 0.59
N ALA A 160 3.21 15.98 1.54
CA ALA A 160 3.90 17.03 2.28
C ALA A 160 5.03 16.52 3.20
N HIS A 161 5.11 15.20 3.45
CA HIS A 161 6.17 14.57 4.23
C HIS A 161 7.25 13.89 3.36
N GLN A 162 7.18 14.04 2.03
CA GLN A 162 8.20 13.50 1.15
C GLN A 162 9.44 14.43 1.08
N PRO A 163 10.65 13.90 0.84
CA PRO A 163 11.87 14.70 0.78
C PRO A 163 11.84 15.88 -0.19
N GLU A 164 11.05 15.76 -1.27
CA GLU A 164 10.92 16.76 -2.34
C GLU A 164 9.84 17.82 -2.05
N ALA A 165 9.09 17.69 -0.95
CA ALA A 165 8.03 18.64 -0.59
C ALA A 165 8.58 20.04 -0.26
N SER A 166 7.79 21.07 -0.56
CA SER A 166 8.14 22.45 -0.16
C SER A 166 7.99 22.65 1.35
N GLU A 167 8.73 23.60 1.92
CA GLU A 167 8.67 23.90 3.36
C GLU A 167 7.27 24.33 3.83
N ASP A 168 6.49 24.94 2.95
CA ASP A 168 5.12 25.39 3.18
C ASP A 168 4.05 24.36 2.80
N ALA A 169 4.43 23.15 2.36
CA ALA A 169 3.49 22.16 1.83
C ALA A 169 2.32 21.89 2.79
N LEU A 170 2.61 21.74 4.09
CA LEU A 170 1.59 21.51 5.13
C LEU A 170 0.61 22.69 5.31
N GLU A 171 1.07 23.93 5.09
CA GLU A 171 0.24 25.14 5.24
C GLU A 171 -0.75 25.31 4.09
N THR A 172 -0.44 24.71 2.93
CA THR A 172 -1.28 24.77 1.72
C THR A 172 -2.35 23.68 1.65
N ILE A 173 -2.36 22.73 2.60
CA ILE A 173 -3.31 21.60 2.58
C ILE A 173 -4.73 22.06 2.87
N ILE A 174 -5.64 21.69 1.99
CA ILE A 174 -7.08 21.89 2.15
C ILE A 174 -7.68 20.64 2.81
N TRP A 175 -8.41 20.83 3.92
CA TRP A 175 -9.02 19.73 4.68
C TRP A 175 -10.32 19.22 4.04
N GLU A 176 -10.17 18.48 2.95
CA GLU A 176 -11.29 17.89 2.19
C GLU A 176 -11.06 16.39 1.91
N PRO A 177 -12.13 15.64 1.59
CA PRO A 177 -12.00 14.26 1.12
C PRO A 177 -11.18 14.17 -0.17
N GLU A 178 -10.32 13.16 -0.27
CA GLU A 178 -9.49 12.92 -1.45
C GLU A 178 -9.82 11.60 -2.14
N LEU A 179 -9.68 11.61 -3.47
CA LEU A 179 -9.58 10.41 -4.28
C LEU A 179 -8.12 10.27 -4.68
N ILE A 180 -7.57 9.07 -4.55
CA ILE A 180 -6.12 8.85 -4.63
C ILE A 180 -5.85 7.81 -5.70
N LEU A 181 -4.85 8.07 -6.53
CA LEU A 181 -4.20 7.11 -7.43
C LEU A 181 -2.77 6.90 -6.96
N ILE A 182 -2.38 5.63 -6.87
CA ILE A 182 -0.99 5.24 -6.61
C ILE A 182 -0.55 4.32 -7.75
N THR A 183 0.58 4.66 -8.37
CA THR A 183 1.18 3.89 -9.46
C THR A 183 2.67 3.68 -9.19
N ARG A 184 3.31 2.87 -10.04
CA ARG A 184 4.74 2.58 -9.97
C ARG A 184 5.38 2.60 -11.36
N PRO A 185 5.38 3.73 -12.08
CA PRO A 185 6.11 3.83 -13.33
C PRO A 185 7.62 3.69 -13.09
N GLU A 186 8.30 2.85 -13.88
CA GLU A 186 9.76 2.68 -13.82
C GLU A 186 10.32 2.40 -12.41
N ASP A 187 9.61 1.58 -11.62
CA ASP A 187 9.94 1.22 -10.24
C ASP A 187 9.89 2.37 -9.20
N ALA A 188 9.46 3.57 -9.60
CA ALA A 188 9.26 4.72 -8.72
C ALA A 188 7.78 4.85 -8.32
N ILE A 189 7.50 4.97 -7.01
CA ILE A 189 6.13 5.19 -6.53
C ILE A 189 5.70 6.62 -6.83
N GLU A 190 4.51 6.74 -7.43
CA GLU A 190 3.82 8.01 -7.59
C GLU A 190 2.49 7.97 -6.84
N VAL A 191 2.25 8.99 -6.01
CA VAL A 191 0.97 9.20 -5.30
C VAL A 191 0.36 10.50 -5.82
N ARG A 192 -0.91 10.46 -6.22
CA ARG A 192 -1.62 11.63 -6.77
C ARG A 192 -3.02 11.71 -6.20
N ALA A 193 -3.43 12.90 -5.77
CA ALA A 193 -4.85 13.22 -5.67
C ALA A 193 -5.44 13.30 -7.09
N ILE A 194 -6.61 12.72 -7.29
CA ILE A 194 -7.33 12.68 -8.57
C ILE A 194 -8.74 13.23 -8.40
N ASP A 195 -9.35 13.62 -9.52
CA ASP A 195 -10.71 14.12 -9.55
C ASP A 195 -11.76 12.99 -9.69
N VAL A 196 -13.03 13.36 -9.54
CA VAL A 196 -14.18 12.44 -9.66
C VAL A 196 -14.23 11.77 -11.05
N PRO A 197 -14.06 12.50 -12.17
CA PRO A 197 -14.08 11.86 -13.49
C PRO A 197 -12.96 10.85 -13.71
N THR A 198 -11.74 11.12 -13.22
CA THR A 198 -10.63 10.16 -13.27
C THR A 198 -10.96 8.91 -12.46
N ARG A 199 -11.55 9.07 -11.27
CA ARG A 199 -12.00 7.93 -10.46
C ARG A 199 -13.10 7.12 -11.15
N ALA A 200 -14.03 7.79 -11.83
CA ALA A 200 -15.07 7.14 -12.60
C ALA A 200 -14.49 6.33 -13.78
N PHE A 201 -13.47 6.86 -14.46
CA PHE A 201 -12.70 6.15 -15.48
C PHE A 201 -12.07 4.86 -14.93
N LEU A 202 -11.38 4.95 -13.78
CA LEU A 202 -10.70 3.83 -13.12
C LEU A 202 -11.64 2.68 -12.72
N ALA A 203 -12.95 2.94 -12.63
CA ALA A 203 -13.97 1.95 -12.30
C ALA A 203 -14.53 1.21 -13.55
N GLY A 204 -14.13 1.60 -14.76
CA GLY A 204 -14.58 0.98 -16.00
C GLY A 204 -13.90 -0.35 -16.30
N ALA A 205 -14.66 -1.29 -16.86
CA ALA A 205 -14.14 -2.61 -17.23
C ALA A 205 -13.46 -2.65 -18.61
N THR A 206 -13.92 -1.79 -19.53
CA THR A 206 -13.39 -1.61 -20.90
C THR A 206 -13.08 -0.14 -21.14
N LEU A 207 -12.36 0.18 -22.22
CA LEU A 207 -12.09 1.58 -22.56
C LEU A 207 -13.40 2.34 -22.87
N ALA A 208 -14.36 1.71 -23.54
CA ALA A 208 -15.68 2.30 -23.79
C ALA A 208 -16.45 2.59 -22.50
N ASP A 209 -16.49 1.64 -21.56
CA ASP A 209 -17.16 1.81 -20.26
C ASP A 209 -16.47 2.90 -19.41
N ALA A 210 -15.13 2.86 -19.33
CA ALA A 210 -14.35 3.86 -18.62
C ALA A 210 -14.56 5.27 -19.18
N ALA A 211 -14.53 5.41 -20.51
CA ALA A 211 -14.81 6.66 -21.20
C ALA A 211 -16.23 7.17 -20.92
N ALA A 212 -17.24 6.30 -21.00
CA ALA A 212 -18.62 6.66 -20.74
C ALA A 212 -18.85 7.12 -19.29
N ARG A 213 -18.22 6.46 -18.32
CA ARG A 213 -18.29 6.84 -16.90
C ARG A 213 -17.65 8.19 -16.63
N ALA A 214 -16.45 8.41 -17.14
CA ALA A 214 -15.76 9.68 -16.98
C ALA A 214 -16.54 10.83 -17.65
N ALA A 215 -17.07 10.61 -18.86
CA ALA A 215 -17.91 11.58 -19.54
C ALA A 215 -19.23 11.87 -18.79
N GLY A 216 -19.78 10.88 -18.09
CA GLY A 216 -20.95 11.06 -17.23
C GLY A 216 -20.71 11.96 -16.01
N GLU A 217 -19.44 12.18 -15.65
CA GLU A 217 -18.99 13.12 -14.62
C GLU A 217 -18.39 14.40 -15.24
N ASP A 218 -18.71 14.71 -16.50
CA ASP A 218 -18.21 15.87 -17.25
C ASP A 218 -16.68 15.90 -17.44
N GLY A 219 -16.01 14.74 -17.40
CA GLY A 219 -14.57 14.62 -17.59
C GLY A 219 -14.11 14.66 -19.04
N ASP A 220 -12.94 15.28 -19.28
CA ASP A 220 -12.22 15.14 -20.55
C ASP A 220 -11.56 13.75 -20.61
N VAL A 221 -12.25 12.82 -21.28
CA VAL A 221 -11.81 11.42 -21.43
C VAL A 221 -10.41 11.32 -22.03
N ALA A 222 -10.08 12.16 -23.01
CA ALA A 222 -8.78 12.10 -23.68
C ALA A 222 -7.66 12.52 -22.73
N GLN A 223 -7.88 13.60 -21.97
CA GLN A 223 -6.93 14.08 -20.98
C GLN A 223 -6.76 13.07 -19.82
N ILE A 224 -7.86 12.50 -19.32
CA ILE A 224 -7.85 11.49 -18.26
C ILE A 224 -7.06 10.26 -18.71
N PHE A 225 -7.37 9.73 -19.89
CA PHE A 225 -6.68 8.57 -20.44
C PHE A 225 -5.18 8.83 -20.62
N ALA A 226 -4.81 9.98 -21.17
CA ALA A 226 -3.41 10.38 -21.34
C ALA A 226 -2.67 10.51 -19.99
N SER A 227 -3.32 11.08 -18.97
CA SER A 227 -2.76 11.21 -17.62
C SER A 227 -2.54 9.84 -16.97
N LEU A 228 -3.49 8.91 -17.08
CA LEU A 228 -3.38 7.56 -16.54
C LEU A 228 -2.31 6.73 -17.29
N LEU A 229 -2.20 6.92 -18.60
CA LEU A 229 -1.18 6.28 -19.42
C LEU A 229 0.22 6.77 -19.02
N GLY A 230 0.40 8.09 -18.89
CA GLY A 230 1.67 8.69 -18.43
C GLY A 230 2.05 8.26 -17.01
N ALA A 231 1.07 8.04 -16.13
CA ALA A 231 1.29 7.52 -14.79
C ALA A 231 1.60 6.01 -14.75
N GLY A 232 1.64 5.32 -15.89
CA GLY A 232 1.88 3.87 -15.95
C GLY A 232 0.76 3.03 -15.34
N ALA A 233 -0.49 3.52 -15.32
CA ALA A 233 -1.61 2.84 -14.66
C ALA A 233 -2.09 1.57 -15.40
N PHE A 234 -1.76 1.42 -16.68
CA PHE A 234 -2.20 0.29 -17.50
C PHE A 234 -1.08 -0.74 -17.69
N ALA A 235 -1.43 -2.02 -17.59
CA ALA A 235 -0.56 -3.11 -18.03
C ALA A 235 -0.62 -3.26 -19.56
N ALA A 236 0.47 -3.71 -20.16
CA ALA A 236 0.50 -4.17 -21.54
C ALA A 236 -0.53 -5.30 -21.72
N GLN A 237 -1.23 -5.30 -22.86
CA GLN A 237 -2.01 -6.46 -23.24
C GLN A 237 -1.03 -7.51 -23.76
N ASP A 238 -1.01 -8.70 -23.14
CA ASP A 238 -0.34 -9.85 -23.75
C ASP A 238 -0.92 -10.02 -25.15
N GLN A 239 -0.08 -9.83 -26.18
CA GLN A 239 -0.36 -10.43 -27.47
C GLN A 239 -0.36 -11.94 -27.20
N GLN A 240 -1.54 -12.53 -27.02
CA GLN A 240 -1.68 -13.98 -26.92
C GLN A 240 -0.86 -14.59 -28.06
N GLY A 241 0.06 -15.47 -27.70
CA GLY A 241 1.03 -16.06 -28.62
C GLY A 241 0.37 -16.54 -29.91
N GLU A 242 0.64 -15.80 -30.99
CA GLU A 242 0.79 -16.42 -32.30
C GLU A 242 2.14 -17.15 -32.28
N LEU A 243 2.15 -18.39 -31.79
CA LEU A 243 3.18 -19.37 -32.12
C LEU A 243 2.52 -20.75 -32.16
N GLN A 244 2.03 -21.04 -33.38
CA GLN A 244 1.94 -22.34 -34.09
C GLN A 244 1.43 -23.58 -33.34
#